data_AF-A0A3N0WJ29-F1
#
_entry.id   AF-A0A3N0WJ29-F1
#
_cell.length_a   1.000
_cell.length_b   1.000
_cell.length_c   1.000
_cell.angle_alpha   90.00
_cell.angle_beta   90.00
_cell.angle_gamma   90.00
#
_symmetry.space_group_name_H-M   'P 1'
#
loop_
_entity.id
_entity.type
_entity.pdbx_description
1 polymer ?
#
loop_
_entity_poly.entity_id
_entity_poly.type
_entity_poly.pdbx_seq_one_letter_code
_entity_poly.pdbx_strand_id
1 'polypeptide(L)'
;MKKLLLYFGLLLSVMSCTNYYNVLLQEDTPLYSRSDNSTSVTIIPKDTEVYLSSKPNKKNYRKLKWGNYYGFVFNPNYTSSNSYIPSKTYNNPTSSYNYTPSTSSGGTVHVKGYTRKDGTYVSPHTRSSPRRR
;
A
#
# COMPACT_ATOMS: atom_id res chain seq x y z
N MET A 1 46.25 5.57 -4.54
CA MET A 1 45.23 5.73 -3.47
C MET A 1 43.92 6.38 -3.94
N LYS A 2 43.92 7.30 -4.92
CA LYS A 2 42.69 7.95 -5.42
C LYS A 2 41.64 6.99 -6.01
N LYS A 3 42.07 5.91 -6.69
CA LYS A 3 41.16 4.87 -7.23
C LYS A 3 40.46 4.08 -6.12
N LEU A 4 41.12 3.85 -4.99
CA LEU A 4 40.54 3.14 -3.83
C LEU A 4 39.46 3.97 -3.13
N LEU A 5 39.66 5.29 -3.05
CA LEU A 5 38.66 6.25 -2.55
C LEU A 5 37.38 6.28 -3.41
N LEU A 6 37.50 6.14 -4.73
CA LEU A 6 36.34 6.05 -5.62
C LEU A 6 35.54 4.75 -5.41
N TYR A 7 36.22 3.61 -5.24
CA TYR A 7 35.54 2.35 -4.91
C TYR A 7 34.86 2.42 -3.54
N PHE A 8 35.48 3.06 -2.54
CA PHE A 8 34.89 3.23 -1.22
C PHE A 8 33.66 4.16 -1.23
N GLY A 9 33.71 5.25 -2.01
CA GLY A 9 32.56 6.14 -2.23
C GLY A 9 31.40 5.46 -2.96
N LEU A 10 31.70 4.58 -3.94
CA LEU A 10 30.70 3.77 -4.63
C LEU A 10 30.03 2.78 -3.64
N LEU A 11 30.82 2.15 -2.77
CA LEU A 11 30.35 1.15 -1.80
C LEU A 11 29.45 1.73 -0.70
N LEU A 12 29.70 2.99 -0.29
CA LEU A 12 28.84 3.69 0.68
C LEU A 12 27.48 4.11 0.08
N SER A 13 27.38 4.27 -1.23
CA SER A 13 26.13 4.71 -1.88
C SER A 13 25.03 3.64 -1.94
N VAL A 14 25.38 2.36 -1.78
CA VAL A 14 24.44 1.23 -1.83
C VAL A 14 23.80 0.87 -0.48
N MET A 15 24.30 1.37 0.64
CA MET A 15 23.71 1.12 1.98
C MET A 15 22.61 2.13 2.35
N SER A 16 21.58 2.27 1.51
CA SER A 16 20.36 3.00 1.91
C SER A 16 19.48 2.14 2.82
N CYS A 17 19.92 1.95 4.06
CA CYS A 17 19.16 1.18 5.06
C CYS A 17 17.84 1.89 5.37
N THR A 18 16.71 1.25 5.06
CA THR A 18 15.41 1.72 5.56
C THR A 18 15.18 1.09 6.93
N ASN A 19 15.07 1.91 7.98
CA ASN A 19 14.78 1.41 9.34
C ASN A 19 13.29 1.09 9.49
N TYR A 20 13.00 -0.07 10.07
CA TYR A 20 11.65 -0.56 10.37
C TYR A 20 11.45 -0.72 11.88
N TYR A 21 10.23 -0.54 12.35
CA TYR A 21 9.83 -0.75 13.73
C TYR A 21 8.46 -1.44 13.77
N ASN A 22 8.21 -2.22 14.82
CA ASN A 22 6.92 -2.88 15.03
C ASN A 22 5.89 -1.83 15.49
N VAL A 23 4.72 -1.85 14.86
CA VAL A 23 3.55 -1.04 15.22
C VAL A 23 2.29 -1.88 15.14
N LEU A 24 1.29 -1.50 15.92
CA LEU A 24 -0.05 -2.08 15.88
C LEU A 24 -0.99 -1.14 15.10
N LEU A 25 -1.58 -1.63 14.02
CA LEU A 25 -2.51 -0.84 13.20
C LEU A 25 -3.83 -0.59 13.94
N GLN A 26 -4.36 0.63 13.84
CA GLN A 26 -5.61 1.04 14.48
C GLN A 26 -6.82 1.04 13.53
N GLU A 27 -6.58 0.77 12.25
CA GLU A 27 -7.59 0.73 11.19
C GLU A 27 -7.19 -0.25 10.08
N ASP A 28 -8.17 -0.67 9.29
CA ASP A 28 -7.95 -1.47 8.10
C ASP A 28 -7.13 -0.67 7.08
N THR A 29 -5.93 -1.16 6.80
CA THR A 29 -4.91 -0.38 6.11
C THR A 29 -4.62 -0.95 4.72
N PRO A 30 -4.86 -0.20 3.63
CA PRO A 30 -4.49 -0.62 2.29
C PRO A 30 -2.98 -0.63 2.09
N LEU A 31 -2.48 -1.75 1.57
CA LEU A 31 -1.09 -1.87 1.12
C LEU A 31 -1.03 -1.71 -0.39
N TYR A 32 -0.21 -0.79 -0.88
CA TYR A 32 -0.03 -0.51 -2.31
C TYR A 32 1.30 -1.05 -2.83
N SER A 33 1.34 -1.46 -4.10
CA SER A 33 2.58 -1.91 -4.73
C SER A 33 3.55 -0.75 -5.00
N ARG A 34 3.00 0.47 -5.17
CA ARG A 34 3.70 1.71 -5.53
C ARG A 34 3.18 2.88 -4.70
N SER A 35 4.00 3.93 -4.61
CA SER A 35 3.67 5.20 -3.93
C SER A 35 2.83 6.15 -4.79
N ASP A 36 1.80 5.63 -5.44
CA ASP A 36 0.93 6.38 -6.35
C ASP A 36 -0.56 5.98 -6.22
N ASN A 37 -0.93 5.20 -5.21
CA ASN A 37 -2.28 4.64 -5.00
C ASN A 37 -2.85 3.83 -6.17
N SER A 38 -2.04 3.46 -7.18
CA SER A 38 -2.56 2.88 -8.43
C SER A 38 -3.05 1.44 -8.29
N THR A 39 -2.41 0.64 -7.44
CA THR A 39 -2.66 -0.80 -7.30
C THR A 39 -2.48 -1.24 -5.85
N SER A 40 -3.59 -1.57 -5.18
CA SER A 40 -3.52 -2.19 -3.86
C SER A 40 -3.21 -3.68 -4.01
N VAL A 41 -2.32 -4.18 -3.15
CA VAL A 41 -1.87 -5.56 -3.06
C VAL A 41 -2.82 -6.35 -2.16
N THR A 42 -3.12 -5.79 -0.98
CA THR A 42 -4.00 -6.37 0.03
C THR A 42 -4.46 -5.30 1.01
N ILE A 43 -5.45 -5.65 1.83
CA ILE A 43 -5.79 -4.90 3.05
C ILE A 43 -5.23 -5.67 4.23
N ILE A 44 -4.63 -4.93 5.16
CA ILE A 44 -4.17 -5.46 6.43
C ILE A 44 -5.21 -5.07 7.47
N PRO A 45 -5.81 -6.03 8.19
CA PRO A 45 -6.86 -5.72 9.13
C PRO A 45 -6.33 -4.89 10.31
N LYS A 46 -7.23 -4.12 10.93
CA LYS A 46 -7.00 -3.48 12.22
C LYS A 46 -6.46 -4.47 13.26
N ASP A 47 -5.73 -3.95 14.25
CA ASP A 47 -5.15 -4.71 15.37
C ASP A 47 -4.12 -5.74 14.92
N THR A 48 -3.50 -5.50 13.76
CA THR A 48 -2.40 -6.31 13.23
C THR A 48 -1.05 -5.66 13.52
N GLU A 49 -0.12 -6.45 14.03
CA GLU A 49 1.28 -6.03 14.17
C GLU A 49 2.02 -6.09 12.83
N VAL A 50 2.69 -4.99 12.48
CA VAL A 50 3.38 -4.82 11.21
C VAL A 50 4.70 -4.10 11.40
N TYR A 51 5.62 -4.29 10.45
CA TYR A 51 6.86 -3.52 10.41
C TYR A 51 6.69 -2.30 9.52
N LEU A 52 6.72 -1.11 10.11
CA LEU A 52 6.54 0.16 9.41
C LEU A 52 7.88 0.90 9.29
N SER A 53 8.12 1.55 8.15
CA SER A 53 9.31 2.37 7.97
C SER A 53 9.24 3.66 8.79
N SER A 54 10.36 4.04 9.39
CA SER A 54 10.49 5.25 10.23
C SER A 54 10.10 6.55 9.53
N LYS A 55 10.47 6.70 8.25
CA LYS A 55 10.28 7.93 7.49
C LYS A 55 9.34 7.73 6.31
N PRO A 56 8.39 8.64 6.08
CA PRO A 56 7.64 8.67 4.84
C PRO A 56 8.54 9.12 3.68
N ASN A 57 8.13 8.79 2.45
CA ASN A 57 8.71 9.36 1.24
C ASN A 57 8.13 10.75 0.92
N LYS A 58 8.58 11.36 -0.18
CA LYS A 58 8.11 12.69 -0.64
C LYS A 58 6.60 12.79 -0.89
N LYS A 59 5.91 11.66 -1.06
CA LYS A 59 4.47 11.56 -1.32
C LYS A 59 3.67 11.13 -0.08
N ASN A 60 4.29 11.16 1.11
CA ASN A 60 3.69 10.74 2.39
C ASN A 60 3.34 9.25 2.50
N TYR A 61 4.01 8.39 1.72
CA TYR A 61 3.90 6.94 1.90
C TYR A 61 5.02 6.40 2.77
N ARG A 62 4.68 5.42 3.60
CA ARG A 62 5.63 4.63 4.37
C ARG A 62 5.72 3.23 3.77
N LYS A 63 6.90 2.60 3.87
CA LYS A 63 7.03 1.18 3.53
C LYS A 63 6.50 0.33 4.69
N LEU A 64 5.71 -0.68 4.39
CA LEU A 64 5.16 -1.62 5.37
C LEU A 64 5.52 -3.05 4.96
N LYS A 65 5.85 -3.89 5.95
CA LYS A 65 6.00 -5.34 5.79
C LYS A 65 5.11 -6.10 6.78
N TRP A 66 4.41 -7.10 6.29
CA TRP A 66 3.54 -7.97 7.06
C TRP A 66 3.50 -9.37 6.44
N GLY A 67 4.10 -10.35 7.11
CA GLY A 67 4.30 -11.68 6.55
C GLY A 67 5.01 -11.62 5.19
N ASN A 68 4.38 -12.20 4.15
CA ASN A 68 4.89 -12.17 2.78
C ASN A 68 4.50 -10.91 1.98
N TYR A 69 3.73 -10.01 2.59
CA TYR A 69 3.30 -8.76 1.96
C TYR A 69 4.27 -7.64 2.26
N TYR A 70 4.65 -6.91 1.22
CA TYR A 70 5.48 -5.72 1.30
C TYR A 70 4.95 -4.65 0.34
N GLY A 71 5.01 -3.40 0.74
CA GLY A 71 4.50 -2.32 -0.09
C GLY A 71 4.54 -0.96 0.57
N PHE A 72 3.72 -0.06 0.05
CA PHE A 72 3.59 1.32 0.48
C PHE A 72 2.22 1.53 1.12
N VAL A 73 2.17 2.31 2.18
CA VAL A 73 0.94 2.71 2.84
C VAL A 73 0.90 4.21 2.96
N PHE A 74 -0.26 4.78 2.65
CA PHE A 74 -0.50 6.20 2.78
C PHE A 74 -1.02 6.51 4.19
N ASN A 75 -0.23 7.27 4.96
CA ASN A 75 -0.60 7.78 6.29
C ASN A 75 -1.39 6.80 7.19
N PRO A 76 -0.83 5.61 7.54
CA PRO A 76 -1.54 4.67 8.39
C PRO A 76 -1.74 5.19 9.80
N ASN A 77 -2.90 4.90 10.41
CA ASN A 77 -3.09 5.05 11.84
C ASN A 77 -2.56 3.82 12.61
N TYR A 78 -1.67 4.05 13.57
CA TYR A 78 -1.01 2.98 14.32
C TYR A 78 -0.60 3.45 15.72
N THR A 79 -0.41 2.49 16.63
CA THR A 79 0.24 2.69 17.93
C THR A 79 1.61 2.02 17.93
N SER A 80 2.58 2.66 18.57
CA SER A 80 3.90 2.07 18.83
C SER A 80 3.91 1.55 20.26
N SER A 81 4.20 0.27 20.44
CA SER A 81 4.37 -0.35 21.76
C SER A 81 5.66 0.10 22.46
N ASN A 82 6.56 0.79 21.75
CA ASN A 82 7.82 1.27 22.29
C ASN A 82 7.85 2.80 22.38
N SER A 83 8.19 3.29 23.57
CA SER A 83 8.33 4.67 24.02
C SER A 83 9.46 5.41 23.30
N TYR A 84 9.38 5.57 21.98
CA TYR A 84 10.23 6.50 21.24
C TYR A 84 9.34 7.43 20.43
N ILE A 85 9.00 8.56 21.07
CA ILE A 85 8.30 9.69 20.49
C ILE A 85 9.21 10.32 19.43
N PRO A 86 8.78 10.36 18.16
CA PRO A 86 8.78 11.65 17.50
C PRO A 86 7.35 11.97 17.08
N SER A 87 6.62 12.59 18.00
CA SER A 87 5.41 13.33 17.69
C SER A 87 5.78 14.49 16.77
N LYS A 88 5.55 14.31 15.47
CA LYS A 88 5.20 15.44 14.61
C LYS A 88 3.79 15.19 14.12
N THR A 89 2.84 15.62 14.95
CA THR A 89 1.43 15.76 14.61
C THR A 89 1.33 16.74 13.44
N TYR A 90 1.27 16.23 12.22
CA TYR A 90 0.76 17.00 11.09
C TYR A 90 -0.76 16.95 11.20
N ASN A 91 -1.33 17.90 11.94
CA ASN A 91 -2.75 18.21 11.85
C ASN A 91 -3.02 18.64 10.41
N ASN A 92 -3.67 17.79 9.63
CA ASN A 92 -4.35 18.23 8.42
C ASN A 92 -5.64 17.41 8.26
N PRO A 93 -6.74 18.06 7.86
CA PRO A 93 -8.09 17.57 8.08
C PRO A 93 -8.35 16.28 7.33
N THR A 94 -8.98 15.34 8.04
CA THR A 94 -9.44 14.04 7.56
C THR A 94 -10.50 14.22 6.47
N SER A 95 -10.11 14.07 5.21
CA SER A 95 -11.07 13.77 4.16
C SER A 95 -11.49 12.31 4.33
N SER A 96 -12.74 12.08 4.75
CA SER A 96 -13.31 10.74 4.89
C SER A 96 -13.38 10.09 3.51
N TYR A 97 -12.34 9.35 3.13
CA TYR A 97 -12.36 8.57 1.91
C TYR A 97 -12.99 7.22 2.24
N ASN A 98 -14.21 7.01 1.72
CA ASN A 98 -14.88 5.71 1.75
C ASN A 98 -14.01 4.70 1.00
N TYR A 99 -13.22 3.93 1.74
CA TYR A 99 -12.30 2.95 1.19
C TYR A 99 -13.06 1.66 0.88
N THR A 100 -13.17 1.36 -0.41
CA THR A 100 -13.64 0.07 -0.92
C THR A 100 -12.43 -0.81 -1.25
N PRO A 101 -12.36 -2.05 -0.74
CA PRO A 101 -11.28 -2.99 -1.02
C PRO A 101 -11.10 -3.25 -2.51
N SER A 102 -9.94 -2.91 -3.08
CA SER A 102 -9.57 -3.40 -4.40
C SER A 102 -8.92 -4.77 -4.25
N THR A 103 -9.64 -5.80 -4.69
CA THR A 103 -9.10 -7.15 -4.84
C THR A 103 -8.19 -7.21 -6.06
N SER A 104 -7.04 -7.85 -5.87
CA SER A 104 -5.98 -8.16 -6.84
C SER A 104 -6.49 -8.39 -8.27
N SER A 105 -5.87 -7.67 -9.22
CA SER A 105 -6.33 -7.43 -10.59
C SER A 105 -6.40 -8.69 -11.46
N GLY A 106 -7.60 -9.26 -11.58
CA GLY A 106 -8.20 -9.31 -12.90
C GLY A 106 -8.79 -7.92 -13.17
N GLY A 107 -8.40 -7.25 -14.26
CA GLY A 107 -8.94 -5.93 -14.61
C GLY A 107 -10.47 -5.93 -14.71
N THR A 108 -11.11 -4.77 -14.78
CA THR A 108 -12.58 -4.71 -14.87
C THR A 108 -13.03 -4.76 -16.33
N VAL A 109 -14.10 -5.51 -16.63
CA VAL A 109 -14.70 -5.62 -17.97
C VAL A 109 -16.07 -4.95 -17.95
N HIS A 110 -16.28 -4.01 -18.87
CA HIS A 110 -17.57 -3.39 -19.10
C HIS A 110 -18.40 -4.23 -20.08
N VAL A 111 -19.60 -4.64 -19.66
CA VAL A 111 -20.51 -5.48 -20.44
C VAL A 111 -21.69 -4.61 -20.90
N LYS A 112 -21.89 -4.56 -22.22
CA LYS A 112 -23.06 -3.89 -22.82
C LYS A 112 -24.34 -4.67 -22.49
N GLY A 113 -25.47 -3.97 -22.46
CA GLY A 113 -26.76 -4.61 -22.30
C GLY A 113 -27.10 -5.50 -23.49
N TYR A 114 -27.80 -6.60 -23.23
CA TYR A 114 -28.20 -7.56 -24.26
C TYR A 114 -29.45 -8.34 -23.83
N THR A 115 -30.16 -8.91 -24.79
CA THR A 115 -31.32 -9.79 -24.53
C THR A 115 -30.88 -11.24 -24.57
N ARG A 116 -31.22 -12.02 -23.54
CA ARG A 116 -30.97 -13.46 -23.51
C ARG A 116 -31.91 -14.20 -24.46
N LYS A 117 -31.57 -15.45 -24.81
CA LYS A 117 -32.39 -16.31 -25.68
C LYS A 117 -33.80 -16.60 -25.16
N ASP A 118 -34.03 -16.42 -23.86
CA ASP A 118 -35.33 -16.57 -23.20
C ASP A 118 -36.16 -15.27 -23.21
N GLY A 119 -35.66 -14.19 -23.84
CA GLY A 119 -36.32 -12.89 -23.89
C GLY A 119 -36.00 -11.95 -22.73
N THR A 120 -35.26 -12.40 -21.71
CA THR A 120 -34.92 -11.55 -20.55
C THR A 120 -33.85 -10.53 -20.94
N TYR A 121 -34.14 -9.24 -20.75
CA TYR A 121 -33.17 -8.17 -20.94
C TYR A 121 -32.16 -8.10 -19.78
N VAL A 122 -30.89 -7.92 -20.12
CA VAL A 122 -29.79 -7.74 -19.17
C VAL A 122 -29.23 -6.35 -19.32
N SER A 123 -29.32 -5.56 -18.25
CA SER A 123 -28.76 -4.21 -18.23
C SER A 123 -27.23 -4.20 -18.31
N PRO A 124 -26.63 -3.16 -18.92
CA PRO A 124 -25.18 -2.98 -18.92
C PRO A 124 -24.64 -2.97 -17.48
N HIS A 125 -23.51 -3.62 -17.26
CA HIS A 125 -22.87 -3.67 -15.95
C HIS A 125 -21.37 -3.89 -16.08
N THR A 126 -20.66 -3.71 -14.96
CA THR A 126 -19.22 -3.87 -14.87
C THR A 126 -18.91 -5.10 -14.00
N ARG A 127 -17.97 -5.95 -14.42
CA ARG A 127 -17.58 -7.19 -13.72
C ARG A 127 -16.07 -7.41 -13.70
N SER A 128 -15.57 -8.26 -12.80
CA SER A 128 -14.15 -8.62 -12.73
C SER A 128 -13.72 -9.46 -13.94
N SER A 129 -12.49 -9.27 -14.43
CA SER A 129 -11.98 -10.04 -15.56
C SER A 129 -11.67 -11.47 -15.13
N PRO A 130 -11.84 -12.45 -16.04
CA PRO A 130 -11.41 -13.82 -15.79
C PRO A 130 -9.92 -13.90 -15.42
N ARG A 131 -9.59 -14.76 -14.46
CA ARG A 131 -8.20 -15.03 -14.05
C ARG A 131 -7.57 -16.06 -14.97
N ARG A 132 -6.37 -15.80 -15.51
CA ARG A 132 -5.58 -16.80 -16.25
C ARG A 132 -5.09 -17.88 -15.26
N ARG A 133 -5.29 -19.15 -15.61
CA ARG A 133 -4.72 -20.31 -14.91
C ARG A 133 -3.36 -20.64 -15.49
#